data_AF-A0A9E2A3M0-F1
#
_entry.id   AF-A0A9E2A3M0-F1
#
_cell.length_a   1.000
_cell.length_b   1.000
_cell.length_c   1.000
_cell.angle_alpha   90.00
_cell.angle_beta   90.00
_cell.angle_gamma   90.00
#
_symmetry.space_group_name_H-M   'P 1'
#
loop_
_entity.id
_entity.type
_entity.pdbx_description
1 polymer ?
#
loop_
_entity_poly.entity_id
_entity_poly.type
_entity_poly.pdbx_seq_one_letter_code
_entity_poly.pdbx_strand_id
1 'polypeptide(L)'
;MSELEKQHQECTNRFIELANQMKDDGVDPALVSGALMMASGIYATYISAGNEGALQATGIRKVVNLYQNTLERYQEFKKNEMMKKNIG
;
A
#
# COMPACT_ATOMS: atom_id res chain seq x y z
N MET A 1 8.24 -15.14 -9.30
CA MET A 1 7.25 -14.06 -9.47
C MET A 1 6.71 -14.09 -10.88
N SER A 2 5.38 -14.09 -10.98
CA SER A 2 4.62 -13.83 -12.20
C SER A 2 4.84 -12.41 -12.71
N GLU A 3 4.46 -12.15 -13.95
CA GLU A 3 4.58 -10.83 -14.57
C GLU A 3 3.72 -9.77 -13.85
N LEU A 4 2.52 -10.16 -13.40
CA LEU A 4 1.64 -9.30 -12.62
C LEU A 4 2.26 -8.90 -11.28
N GLU A 5 2.94 -9.83 -10.59
CA GLU A 5 3.63 -9.54 -9.33
C GLU A 5 4.79 -8.56 -9.53
N LYS A 6 5.52 -8.65 -10.64
CA LYS A 6 6.60 -7.71 -10.97
C LYS A 6 6.06 -6.31 -11.23
N GLN A 7 5.01 -6.18 -12.04
CA GLN A 7 4.37 -4.89 -12.31
C GLN A 7 3.82 -4.26 -11.03
N HIS A 8 3.18 -5.07 -10.18
CA HIS A 8 2.72 -4.61 -8.87
C HIS A 8 3.88 -4.11 -7.99
N GLN A 9 5.00 -4.83 -7.98
CA GLN A 9 6.19 -4.43 -7.22
C GLN A 9 6.82 -3.14 -7.77
N GLU A 10 6.92 -2.99 -9.09
CA GLU A 10 7.43 -1.77 -9.73
C GLU A 10 6.59 -0.54 -9.35
N CYS A 11 5.27 -0.64 -9.47
CA CYS A 11 4.35 0.41 -9.05
C CYS A 11 4.51 0.74 -7.55
N THR A 12 4.63 -0.29 -6.70
CA THR A 12 4.84 -0.12 -5.26
C THR A 12 6.14 0.64 -4.97
N ASN A 13 7.24 0.29 -5.64
CA ASN A 13 8.54 0.95 -5.46
C ASN A 13 8.47 2.43 -5.82
N ARG A 14 7.77 2.78 -6.90
CA ARG A 14 7.58 4.19 -7.32
C ARG A 14 6.82 5.01 -6.27
N PHE A 15 5.80 4.42 -5.61
CA PHE A 15 5.11 5.10 -4.50
C PHE A 15 6.04 5.30 -3.29
N ILE A 16 6.88 4.31 -2.98
CA ILE A 16 7.85 4.39 -1.88
C ILE A 16 8.94 5.42 -2.18
N GLU A 17 9.44 5.51 -3.42
CA GLU A 17 10.38 6.54 -3.83
C GLU A 17 9.82 7.94 -3.65
N LEU A 18 8.57 8.18 -4.08
CA LEU A 18 7.90 9.45 -3.88
C LEU A 18 7.72 9.79 -2.39
N ALA A 19 7.32 8.81 -1.57
CA ALA A 19 7.20 8.99 -0.12
C ALA A 19 8.56 9.30 0.52
N ASN A 20 9.63 8.65 0.06
CA ASN A 20 10.98 8.91 0.54
C ASN A 20 11.45 10.32 0.19
N GLN A 21 11.15 10.82 -1.01
CA GLN A 21 11.46 12.20 -1.41
C GLN A 21 10.81 13.21 -0.46
N MET A 22 9.51 13.07 -0.17
CA MET A 22 8.83 13.96 0.78
C MET A 22 9.46 13.94 2.18
N LYS A 23 9.86 12.75 2.64
CA LYS A 23 10.57 12.58 3.91
C LYS A 23 11.96 13.24 3.87
N ASP A 24 12.69 13.10 2.77
CA ASP A 24 14.01 13.71 2.58
C ASP A 24 13.93 15.26 2.45
N ASP A 25 12.80 15.78 1.97
CA ASP A 25 12.46 17.21 1.95
C ASP A 25 12.11 17.77 3.36
N GLY A 26 12.15 16.92 4.40
CA GLY A 26 11.93 17.31 5.79
C GLY A 26 10.49 17.19 6.28
N VAL A 27 9.59 16.58 5.50
CA VAL A 27 8.22 16.30 5.95
C VAL A 27 8.22 15.17 6.97
N ASP A 28 7.42 15.33 8.03
CA ASP A 28 7.26 14.30 9.06
C ASP A 28 6.84 12.95 8.43
N PRO A 29 7.58 11.84 8.69
CA PRO A 29 7.26 10.53 8.12
C PRO A 29 5.84 10.03 8.43
N ALA A 30 5.28 10.34 9.59
CA ALA A 30 3.91 9.99 9.95
C ALA A 30 2.90 10.77 9.09
N LEU A 31 3.21 12.03 8.76
CA LEU A 31 2.40 12.84 7.85
C LEU A 31 2.47 12.29 6.42
N VAL A 32 3.67 11.91 5.93
CA VAL A 32 3.83 11.25 4.63
C VAL A 32 3.04 9.94 4.58
N SER A 33 3.09 9.13 5.65
CA SER A 33 2.35 7.88 5.74
C SER A 33 0.83 8.10 5.69
N GLY A 34 0.32 9.09 6.43
CA GLY A 34 -1.10 9.47 6.39
C GLY A 34 -1.54 9.95 5.01
N ALA A 35 -0.70 10.76 4.34
CA ALA A 35 -0.97 11.24 2.98
C ALA A 35 -1.01 10.08 1.97
N LEU A 36 -0.10 9.10 2.07
CA LEU A 36 -0.09 7.93 1.21
C LEU A 36 -1.33 7.06 1.40
N MET A 37 -1.77 6.86 2.65
CA MET A 37 -3.02 6.16 2.96
C MET A 37 -4.23 6.88 2.33
N MET A 38 -4.31 8.21 2.47
CA MET A 38 -5.39 9.00 1.88
C MET A 38 -5.37 8.91 0.35
N ALA A 39 -4.20 9.05 -0.28
CA ALA A 39 -4.04 8.93 -1.73
C ALA A 39 -4.51 7.55 -2.25
N SER A 40 -4.16 6.48 -1.52
CA SER A 40 -4.64 5.13 -1.82
C SER A 40 -6.17 5.02 -1.76
N GLY A 41 -6.79 5.60 -0.71
CA GLY A 41 -8.25 5.61 -0.56
C GLY A 41 -8.98 6.41 -1.66
N ILE A 42 -8.44 7.57 -2.04
CA ILE A 42 -8.96 8.36 -3.17
C ILE A 42 -8.89 7.56 -4.46
N TYR A 43 -7.75 6.92 -4.75
CA TYR A 43 -7.58 6.15 -5.98
C TYR A 43 -8.47 4.90 -6.00
N ALA A 44 -8.64 4.22 -4.87
CA ALA A 44 -9.57 3.08 -4.74
C ALA A 44 -11.03 3.50 -4.95
N THR A 45 -11.40 4.69 -4.48
CA THR A 45 -12.72 5.29 -4.72
C THR A 45 -12.92 5.59 -6.19
N TYR A 46 -11.94 6.21 -6.85
CA TYR A 46 -11.96 6.49 -8.28
C TYR A 46 -12.14 5.21 -9.12
N ILE A 47 -11.38 4.15 -8.85
CA ILE A 47 -11.51 2.86 -9.57
C ILE A 47 -12.92 2.28 -9.45
N SER A 48 -13.55 2.44 -8.28
CA SER A 48 -14.82 1.78 -7.97
C SER A 48 -16.05 2.60 -8.34
N ALA A 49 -15.95 3.93 -8.27
CA ALA A 49 -17.08 4.85 -8.34
C ALA A 49 -16.90 6.01 -9.35
N GLY A 50 -15.72 6.12 -9.99
CA GLY A 50 -15.40 7.22 -10.89
C GLY A 50 -15.10 8.54 -10.18
N ASN A 51 -14.98 9.62 -10.94
CA ASN A 51 -14.57 10.94 -10.44
C ASN A 51 -15.61 11.64 -9.54
N GLU A 52 -16.89 11.37 -9.75
CA GLU A 52 -18.01 12.03 -9.04
C GLU A 52 -18.68 11.10 -8.02
N GLY A 53 -18.25 9.83 -7.96
CA GLY A 53 -18.85 8.82 -7.12
C GLY A 53 -18.19 8.71 -5.74
N ALA A 54 -18.93 8.13 -4.80
CA ALA A 54 -18.44 7.79 -3.47
C ALA A 54 -18.62 6.29 -3.21
N LEU A 55 -17.74 5.73 -2.37
CA LEU A 55 -17.91 4.36 -1.90
C LEU A 55 -19.10 4.28 -0.94
N GLN A 56 -20.02 3.36 -1.22
CA GLN A 56 -21.00 2.90 -0.23
C GLN A 56 -20.28 2.15 0.90
N ALA A 57 -20.93 1.96 2.05
CA ALA A 57 -20.34 1.28 3.21
C ALA A 57 -19.75 -0.11 2.88
N THR A 58 -20.39 -0.85 1.97
CA THR A 58 -19.90 -2.13 1.48
C THR A 58 -18.59 -2.00 0.67
N GLY A 59 -18.44 -0.93 -0.10
CA GLY A 59 -17.22 -0.59 -0.83
C GLY A 59 -16.06 -0.24 0.10
N ILE A 60 -16.32 0.58 1.12
CA ILE A 60 -15.33 0.90 2.16
C ILE A 60 -14.82 -0.38 2.81
N ARG A 61 -15.73 -1.28 3.21
CA ARG A 61 -15.35 -2.57 3.82
C ARG A 61 -14.50 -3.43 2.90
N LYS A 62 -14.78 -3.46 1.59
CA LYS A 62 -13.95 -4.19 0.61
C LYS A 62 -12.53 -3.64 0.55
N VAL A 63 -12.36 -2.32 0.53
CA VAL A 63 -11.04 -1.67 0.51
C VAL A 63 -10.26 -1.97 1.80
N VAL A 64 -10.91 -1.85 2.96
CA VAL A 64 -10.32 -2.17 4.26
C VAL A 64 -9.85 -3.63 4.31
N ASN A 65 -10.70 -4.57 3.88
CA ASN A 65 -10.35 -5.99 3.85
C ASN A 65 -9.17 -6.27 2.91
N LEU A 66 -9.13 -5.62 1.74
CA LEU A 66 -8.02 -5.76 0.81
C LEU A 66 -6.71 -5.26 1.42
N TYR A 67 -6.75 -4.12 2.09
CA TYR A 67 -5.58 -3.54 2.76
C TYR A 67 -5.08 -4.46 3.88
N GLN A 68 -5.99 -4.96 4.72
CA GLN A 68 -5.67 -5.92 5.78
C GLN A 68 -4.98 -7.18 5.22
N ASN A 69 -5.60 -7.83 4.22
CA ASN A 69 -5.05 -9.05 3.62
C ASN A 69 -3.67 -8.82 3.00
N THR A 70 -3.46 -7.64 2.40
CA THR A 70 -2.18 -7.28 1.78
C THR A 70 -1.09 -7.07 2.83
N LEU A 71 -1.42 -6.37 3.92
CA LEU A 71 -0.52 -6.15 5.04
C LEU A 71 -0.16 -7.47 5.74
N GLU A 72 -1.14 -8.33 6.02
CA GLU A 72 -0.92 -9.64 6.63
C GLU A 72 0.06 -10.49 5.81
N ARG A 73 -0.16 -10.59 4.49
CA ARG A 73 0.76 -11.31 3.58
C ARG A 73 2.18 -10.73 3.62
N TYR A 74 2.32 -9.41 3.66
CA TYR A 74 3.63 -8.77 3.77
C TYR A 74 4.31 -9.10 5.10
N GLN A 75 3.57 -9.06 6.21
CA GLN A 75 4.12 -9.40 7.54
C GLN A 75 4.53 -10.88 7.62
N GLU A 76 3.75 -11.79 7.04
CA GLU A 76 4.12 -13.21 6.93
C GLU A 76 5.41 -13.39 6.13
N PHE A 77 5.53 -12.73 4.98
CA PHE A 77 6.77 -12.73 4.20
C PHE A 77 7.97 -12.25 5.04
N LYS A 78 7.83 -11.13 5.75
CA LYS A 78 8.92 -10.58 6.59
C LYS A 78 9.29 -11.53 7.73
N LYS A 79 8.32 -12.17 8.38
CA LYS A 79 8.58 -13.20 9.41
C LYS A 79 9.36 -14.38 8.84
N ASN A 80 8.97 -14.88 7.67
CA ASN A 80 9.66 -16.00 7.02
C ASN A 80 11.12 -15.65 6.66
N GLU A 81 11.37 -14.44 6.17
CA GLU A 81 12.72 -13.95 5.87
C GLU A 81 13.59 -13.80 7.13
N MET A 82 13.02 -13.32 8.24
CA MET A 82 13.72 -13.27 9.52
C MET A 82 14.07 -14.67 10.05
N MET A 83 13.15 -15.63 9.95
CA MET A 83 13.42 -17.01 10.37
C MET A 83 14.56 -17.66 9.57
N LYS A 84 14.59 -17.48 8.25
CA LYS A 84 15.71 -17.98 7.42
C LYS A 84 17.06 -17.38 7.81
N LYS A 85 17.10 -16.07 8.10
CA LYS A 85 18.32 -15.37 8.57
C LYS A 85 18.80 -15.83 9.94
N ASN A 86 17.92 -16.39 10.77
CA ASN A 86 18.26 -16.86 12.11
C ASN A 86 18.71 -18.33 12.14
N ILE A 87 18.55 -19.06 11.01
CA ILE A 87 18.88 -20.49 10.90
C ILE A 87 20.12 -20.71 10.00
N GLY A 88 20.52 -19.71 9.21
CA GLY A 88 21.77 -19.71 8.43
C GLY A 88 22.86 -18.90 9.09
#